data_AF-A0A4Q5UEB4-F1
#
_entry.id   AF-A0A4Q5UEB4-F1
#
_cell.length_a   1.000
_cell.length_b   1.000
_cell.length_c   1.000
_cell.angle_alpha   90.00
_cell.angle_beta   90.00
_cell.angle_gamma   90.00
#
_symmetry.space_group_name_H-M   'P 1'
#
loop_
_entity.id
_entity.type
_entity.pdbx_description
1 polymer ?
#
loop_
_entity_poly.entity_id
_entity_poly.type
_entity_poly.pdbx_seq_one_letter_code
_entity_poly.pdbx_strand_id
1 'polypeptide(L)' 'VMAAGADFTFMGRTFMYGVAALGKEGGNHTISILKKQLVQVLQQLGCGRPGQLSNHLIPKGS' A
#
# COMPACT_ATOMS: atom_id res chain seq x y z
N VAL A 1 -7.66 -4.10 2.99
CA VAL A 1 -8.35 -2.93 3.61
C VAL A 1 -8.99 -2.03 2.57
N MET A 2 -8.25 -1.50 1.59
CA MET A 2 -8.86 -0.70 0.50
C MET A 2 -9.85 -1.53 -0.35
N ALA A 3 -9.50 -2.78 -0.69
CA ALA A 3 -10.43 -3.72 -1.32
C ALA A 3 -11.69 -4.02 -0.48
N ALA A 4 -11.64 -3.78 0.84
CA ALA A 4 -12.78 -3.97 1.73
C ALA A 4 -13.62 -2.68 1.90
N GLY A 5 -13.38 -1.65 1.08
CA GLY A 5 -14.17 -0.42 1.06
C GLY A 5 -13.54 0.79 1.77
N ALA A 6 -12.29 0.71 2.23
CA ALA A 6 -11.60 1.88 2.79
C ALA A 6 -11.04 2.78 1.69
N ASP A 7 -11.34 4.09 1.73
CA ASP A 7 -10.83 5.06 0.77
C ASP A 7 -9.32 5.30 0.90
N PHE A 8 -8.78 5.19 2.12
CA PHE A 8 -7.37 5.32 2.44
C PHE A 8 -7.03 4.62 3.76
N THR A 9 -5.73 4.49 4.06
CA THR A 9 -5.25 3.93 5.33
C THR A 9 -4.03 4.64 5.87
N PHE A 10 -3.93 4.72 7.19
CA PHE A 10 -2.75 5.24 7.86
C PHE A 10 -1.69 4.16 8.10
N MET A 11 -0.42 4.55 8.05
CA MET A 11 0.73 3.68 8.31
C MET A 11 1.69 4.40 9.27
N GLY A 12 1.98 3.79 10.42
CA GLY A 12 2.88 4.37 11.43
C GLY A 12 4.22 3.64 11.51
N ARG A 13 4.20 2.41 12.01
CA ARG A 13 5.41 1.59 12.25
C ARG A 13 6.31 1.46 11.03
N THR A 14 5.73 1.31 9.84
CA THR A 14 6.48 1.19 8.59
C THR A 14 7.43 2.39 8.38
N PHE A 15 6.97 3.61 8.65
CA PHE A 15 7.80 4.81 8.57
C PHE A 15 8.79 4.91 9.72
N MET A 16 8.39 4.54 10.94
CA MET A 16 9.30 4.52 12.09
C MET A 16 10.49 3.59 11.83
N TYR A 17 10.26 2.39 11.28
CA TYR A 17 11.33 1.47 10.91
C TYR A 17 12.19 1.99 9.76
N GLY A 18 11.58 2.63 8.76
CA GLY A 18 12.31 3.30 7.68
C GLY A 18 13.30 4.32 8.21
N VAL A 19 12.84 5.23 9.06
CA VAL A 19 13.67 6.26 9.70
C VAL A 19 14.72 5.64 10.63
N ALA A 20 14.38 4.60 11.39
CA ALA A 20 15.34 3.92 12.25
C ALA A 20 16.49 3.26 11.46
N ALA A 21 16.22 2.74 10.26
CA ALA A 21 17.21 2.05 9.43
C ALA A 21 18.06 3.01 8.56
N LEU A 22 17.46 4.09 8.04
CA LEU A 22 18.09 4.97 7.04
C LEU A 22 18.16 6.44 7.49
N GLY A 23 17.89 6.72 8.76
CA GLY A 23 17.90 8.07 9.32
C GLY A 23 16.87 8.98 8.67
N LYS A 24 17.25 10.25 8.47
CA LYS A 24 16.38 11.30 7.92
C LYS A 24 15.75 10.93 6.57
N GLU A 25 16.50 10.23 5.71
CA GLU A 25 16.03 9.81 4.38
C GLU A 25 15.15 8.56 4.40
N GLY A 26 15.08 7.88 5.53
CA GLY A 26 14.31 6.64 5.66
C GLY A 26 12.83 6.80 5.38
N GLY A 27 12.22 7.91 5.80
CA GLY A 27 10.82 8.21 5.49
C GLY A 27 10.57 8.31 3.99
N ASN A 28 11.42 9.05 3.28
CA ASN A 28 11.35 9.24 1.83
C ASN A 28 11.57 7.93 1.07
N HIS A 29 12.54 7.14 1.52
CA HIS A 29 12.83 5.83 0.94
C HIS A 29 11.65 4.87 1.13
N THR A 30 11.08 4.80 2.32
CA THR A 30 9.92 3.96 2.64
C THR A 30 8.69 4.33 1.80
N ILE A 31 8.32 5.62 1.68
CA ILE A 31 7.16 5.99 0.85
C ILE A 31 7.40 5.68 -0.63
N SER A 32 8.63 5.81 -1.12
CA SER A 32 8.99 5.46 -2.50
C SER A 32 8.73 3.98 -2.78
N ILE A 33 9.17 3.09 -1.87
CA ILE A 33 8.91 1.65 -1.96
C ILE A 33 7.41 1.37 -1.93
N LEU A 34 6.68 1.91 -0.95
CA LEU A 34 5.25 1.67 -0.79
C LEU A 34 4.45 2.13 -2.03
N LYS A 35 4.77 3.29 -2.59
CA LYS A 35 4.14 3.79 -3.82
C LYS A 35 4.41 2.85 -4.99
N LYS A 36 5.66 2.41 -5.18
CA LYS A 36 6.01 1.45 -6.24
C LYS A 36 5.23 0.15 -6.09
N GLN A 37 5.18 -0.40 -4.89
CA GLN A 37 4.44 -1.64 -4.61
C GLN A 37 2.94 -1.49 -4.85
N LEU A 38 2.34 -0.39 -4.43
CA LEU A 38 0.92 -0.12 -4.69
C LEU A 38 0.64 -0.06 -6.20
N VAL A 39 1.47 0.67 -6.96
CA VAL A 39 1.35 0.75 -8.42
C VAL A 39 1.52 -0.63 -9.07
N GLN A 40 2.50 -1.41 -8.62
CA GLN A 40 2.73 -2.77 -9.12
C GLN A 40 1.53 -3.67 -8.89
N VAL A 41 0.94 -3.65 -7.69
CA VAL A 41 -0.26 -4.44 -7.38
C VAL A 41 -1.45 -4.01 -8.24
N LEU A 42 -1.63 -2.71 -8.44
CA LEU A 42 -2.68 -2.20 -9.32
C LEU A 42 -2.50 -2.69 -10.76
N GLN A 43 -1.28 -2.64 -11.28
CA GLN A 43 -0.95 -3.16 -12.62
C GLN A 43 -1.19 -4.66 -12.74
N GLN A 44 -0.75 -5.45 -11.75
CA GLN A 44 -0.93 -6.91 -11.73
C GLN A 44 -2.40 -7.32 -11.71
N LEU A 45 -3.26 -6.53 -11.07
CA LEU A 45 -4.70 -6.75 -11.02
C LEU A 45 -5.46 -6.09 -12.18
N GLY A 46 -4.78 -5.37 -13.09
CA GLY A 46 -5.42 -4.61 -14.16
C GLY A 46 -6.26 -3.41 -13.66
N CYS A 47 -6.00 -2.92 -12.45
CA CYS A 47 -6.65 -1.76 -11.86
C CYS A 47 -5.93 -0.46 -12.30
N GLY A 48 -6.66 0.45 -12.94
CA GLY A 48 -6.16 1.79 -13.27
C GLY A 48 -6.15 2.77 -12.09
N ARG A 49 -6.89 2.46 -11.01
CA ARG A 49 -6.96 3.29 -9.80
C ARG A 49 -7.22 2.46 -8.54
N PRO A 50 -6.78 2.92 -7.34
CA PRO A 50 -7.00 2.21 -6.08
C PRO A 50 -8.46 1.86 -5.78
N GLY A 51 -9.41 2.72 -6.17
CA GLY A 51 -10.84 2.48 -5.96
C GLY A 51 -11.42 1.27 -6.71
N GLN A 52 -10.67 0.67 -7.64
CA GLN A 52 -11.09 -0.56 -8.33
C GLN A 52 -10.70 -1.83 -7.55
N LEU A 53 -9.89 -1.71 -6.49
CA LEU A 53 -9.46 -2.85 -5.69
C LEU A 53 -10.63 -3.60 -5.02
N SER A 54 -11.79 -2.94 -4.82
CA SER A 54 -13.00 -3.58 -4.28
C SER A 54 -13.52 -4.74 -5.14
N ASN A 55 -13.23 -4.72 -6.44
CA ASN A 55 -13.63 -5.79 -7.37
C ASN A 55 -12.83 -7.10 -7.16
N HIS A 56 -11.73 -7.05 -6.41
CA HIS A 56 -10.82 -8.16 -6.17
C HIS A 56 -10.84 -8.63 -4.71
N LEU A 57 -11.90 -8.34 -3.96
CA LEU A 57 -12.06 -8.79 -2.58
C LEU A 57 -12.30 -10.31 -2.54
N ILE A 58 -11.41 -11.05 -1.87
CA ILE A 58 -11.56 -12.50 -1.66
C ILE A 58 -12.49 -12.73 -0.45
N PRO A 59 -13.55 -13.56 -0.57
CA PRO A 59 -14.41 -13.94 0.55
C PRO A 59 -13.61 -14.62 1.65
N LYS A 60 -13.93 -14.35 2.92
CA LYS A 60 -13.35 -15.10 4.03
C LYS A 60 -14.02 -16.48 4.11
N GLY A 61 -13.37 -17.51 3.56
CA GLY A 61 -13.82 -18.91 3.74
C GLY A 61 -13.53 -19.86 2.57
N SER A 62 -12.35 -19.79 1.95
CA SER A 62 -11.83 -20.88 1.09
C SER A 62 -11.08 -21.91 1.91
#